data_AF-A0A3P6BC97-F1
#
_entry.id   AF-A0A3P6BC97-F1
#
_cell.length_a   1.000
_cell.length_b   1.000
_cell.length_c   1.000
_cell.angle_alpha   90.00
_cell.angle_beta   90.00
_cell.angle_gamma   90.00
#
_symmetry.space_group_name_H-M   'P 1'
#
loop_
_entity.id
_entity.type
_entity.pdbx_description
1 polymer ?
#
loop_
_entity_poly.entity_id
_entity_poly.type
_entity_poly.pdbx_seq_one_letter_code
_entity_poly.pdbx_strand_id
1 'polypeptide(L)'
;MKYVLGPVMIGLVIPEGPPLGSALEAKYEKLTLNVFLPISIAFSTMRCDITRIVYELDDILYNIFLMVLTIALKLVAGIAPCLYCKLPLKESIAVSILLSCKSFPEIFFYESTLDDKYISQATYSFLILYTLLNSGIVPVVIRSLYDPKRKYIGYQKRNIFSLKPNSDLRILTCVHKPGNISRAISFIQLFSSPNQEFPIIVTVLHLVKLVGQIVPILISHDKKSKQLINNSYIHTVNLAFSQLMQESFDSESVAMFTALSHEKLMHEDICMLALDQTTSMIVVPSGRTWTIHGEFMSDDVAIRRLNISLLERSPCSIGILVDRGQFMRKDKRKDFINVCAIFIGGKDDREALSLVNRMKHNPKVQVAVIRLLSNQETESTNWDYILDHEVIKELKDPESNKNIAYTERILTGGPEVATTVRLLSEEYDLMVVGRNHGMSSPDFSGLLEWMEFPELGVIGDLLAVRDLRSSVSVLIVQQRHQA
;
A
#
# COMPACT_ATOMS: atom_id res chain seq x y z
N MET A 1 7.13 36.72 23.49
CA MET A 1 6.23 35.56 23.79
C MET A 1 4.71 35.84 23.79
N LYS A 2 4.21 37.04 24.11
CA LYS A 2 2.75 37.27 24.32
C LYS A 2 1.84 36.99 23.11
N TYR A 3 2.36 37.03 21.88
CA TYR A 3 1.56 36.90 20.65
C TYR A 3 1.38 35.45 20.13
N VAL A 4 2.14 34.48 20.63
CA VAL A 4 2.07 33.07 20.14
C VAL A 4 1.02 32.26 20.90
N LEU A 5 0.80 32.57 22.17
CA LEU A 5 -0.10 31.80 23.02
C LEU A 5 -1.55 31.82 22.49
N GLY A 6 -2.01 32.95 21.96
CA GLY A 6 -3.37 33.09 21.42
C GLY A 6 -3.67 32.09 20.28
N PRO A 7 -2.90 32.12 19.17
CA PRO A 7 -3.05 31.15 18.09
C PRO A 7 -2.91 29.69 18.53
N VAL A 8 -1.99 29.39 19.46
CA VAL A 8 -1.81 28.04 20.01
C VAL A 8 -3.05 27.59 20.78
N MET A 9 -3.62 28.45 21.63
CA MET A 9 -4.84 28.14 22.38
C MET A 9 -6.04 27.95 21.45
N ILE A 10 -6.16 28.76 20.40
CA ILE A 10 -7.21 28.57 19.38
C ILE A 10 -7.03 27.22 18.69
N GLY A 11 -5.80 26.85 18.32
CA GLY A 11 -5.48 25.55 17.73
C GLY A 11 -5.86 24.38 18.64
N LEU A 12 -5.59 24.48 19.94
CA LEU A 12 -5.94 23.46 20.94
C LEU A 12 -7.45 23.35 21.21
N VAL A 13 -8.21 24.44 21.04
CA VAL A 13 -9.67 24.45 21.21
C VAL A 13 -10.39 23.85 20.00
N ILE A 14 -9.80 23.95 18.81
CA ILE A 14 -10.37 23.37 17.59
C ILE A 14 -10.28 21.84 17.68
N PRO A 15 -11.40 21.10 17.51
CA PRO A 15 -11.37 19.65 17.57
C PRO A 15 -10.57 19.07 16.41
N GLU A 16 -9.83 18.00 16.71
CA GLU A 16 -9.07 17.25 15.71
C GLU A 16 -10.00 16.56 14.70
N GLY A 17 -9.59 16.54 13.44
CA GLY A 17 -10.31 15.81 12.39
C GLY A 17 -11.55 16.51 11.81
N PRO A 18 -12.39 15.77 11.07
CA PRO A 18 -13.58 16.31 10.43
C PRO A 18 -14.74 16.59 11.40
N PRO A 19 -15.61 17.58 11.11
CA PRO A 19 -15.64 18.38 9.88
C PRO A 19 -14.85 19.71 9.95
N LEU A 20 -14.63 20.28 11.13
CA LEU A 20 -14.12 21.64 11.27
C LEU A 20 -12.59 21.73 11.15
N GLY A 21 -11.86 20.93 11.95
CA GLY A 21 -10.40 20.95 11.96
C GLY A 21 -9.80 20.57 10.61
N SER A 22 -10.33 19.51 10.00
CA SER A 22 -9.93 19.05 8.66
C SER A 22 -10.21 20.08 7.55
N ALA A 23 -11.33 20.80 7.62
CA ALA A 23 -11.67 21.81 6.64
C ALA A 23 -10.78 23.06 6.76
N LEU A 24 -10.46 23.47 7.99
CA LEU A 24 -9.53 24.58 8.25
C LEU A 24 -8.12 24.22 7.79
N GLU A 25 -7.62 23.03 8.14
CA GLU A 25 -6.32 22.56 7.68
C GLU A 25 -6.25 22.50 6.15
N ALA A 26 -7.22 21.87 5.48
CA ALA A 26 -7.22 21.76 4.02
C ALA A 26 -7.23 23.13 3.32
N LYS A 27 -7.84 24.15 3.93
CA LYS A 27 -7.89 25.51 3.38
C LYS A 27 -6.61 26.30 3.63
N TYR A 28 -6.03 26.20 4.83
CA TYR A 28 -4.90 27.03 5.25
C TYR A 28 -3.53 26.36 5.08
N GLU A 29 -3.43 25.04 5.07
CA GLU A 29 -2.15 24.32 4.97
C GLU A 29 -1.35 24.76 3.73
N LYS A 30 -1.97 24.72 2.55
CA LYS A 30 -1.30 25.13 1.30
C LYS A 30 -0.89 26.60 1.31
N LEU A 31 -1.71 27.47 1.89
CA LEU A 31 -1.41 28.89 2.00
C LEU A 31 -0.23 29.12 2.96
N THR A 32 -0.24 28.46 4.11
CA THR A 32 0.80 28.57 5.12
C THR A 32 2.13 28.01 4.61
N LEU A 33 2.15 26.81 4.04
CA LEU A 33 3.38 26.16 3.57
C LEU A 33 3.98 26.83 2.33
N ASN A 34 3.16 27.29 1.38
CA ASN A 34 3.66 27.81 0.11
C ASN A 34 3.85 29.34 0.09
N VAL A 35 3.18 30.08 0.98
CA VAL A 35 3.21 31.56 0.99
C VAL A 35 3.76 32.10 2.29
N PHE A 36 3.12 31.83 3.43
CA PHE A 36 3.53 32.46 4.70
C PHE A 36 4.89 31.98 5.21
N LEU A 37 5.15 30.67 5.13
CA LEU A 37 6.40 30.09 5.62
C LEU A 37 7.63 30.61 4.82
N PRO A 38 7.64 30.59 3.47
CA PRO A 38 8.75 31.15 2.70
C PRO A 38 8.96 32.65 2.94
N ILE A 39 7.88 33.43 3.02
CA ILE A 39 7.97 34.88 3.26
C ILE A 39 8.55 35.17 4.64
N SER A 40 8.12 34.43 5.67
CA SER A 40 8.65 34.60 7.03
C SER A 40 10.14 34.25 7.09
N ILE A 41 10.55 33.15 6.46
CA ILE A 41 11.98 32.76 6.41
C ILE A 41 12.79 33.83 5.64
N ALA A 42 12.28 34.33 4.52
CA ALA A 42 12.93 35.39 3.75
C ALA A 42 13.08 36.69 4.58
N PHE A 43 12.06 37.07 5.34
CA PHE A 43 12.12 38.25 6.21
C PHE A 43 13.15 38.09 7.33
N SER A 44 13.13 36.98 8.06
CA SER A 44 14.09 36.75 9.15
C SER A 44 15.53 36.64 8.63
N THR A 45 15.73 36.08 7.43
CA THR A 45 17.07 36.02 6.80
C THR A 45 17.56 37.37 6.28
N MET A 46 16.68 38.24 5.77
CA MET A 46 17.04 39.61 5.38
C MET A 46 17.54 40.46 6.55
N ARG A 47 17.08 40.17 7.78
CA ARG A 47 17.57 40.84 8.99
C ARG A 47 18.98 40.39 9.39
N CYS A 48 19.52 39.31 8.83
CA CYS A 48 20.84 38.81 9.19
C CYS A 48 21.97 39.66 8.59
N ASP A 49 23.00 39.93 9.37
CA ASP A 49 24.19 40.66 8.95
C ASP A 49 25.43 39.76 9.07
N ILE A 50 25.81 39.15 7.95
CA ILE A 50 26.94 38.20 7.89
C ILE A 50 28.27 38.91 8.18
N THR A 51 28.38 40.21 7.87
CA THR A 51 29.64 40.94 8.09
C THR A 51 29.95 41.06 9.58
N ARG A 52 28.93 41.31 10.41
CA ARG A 52 29.07 41.36 11.86
C ARG A 52 29.47 40.02 12.48
N ILE A 53 29.08 38.90 11.86
CA ILE A 53 29.54 37.58 12.30
C ILE A 53 31.06 37.49 12.23
N VAL A 54 31.67 38.06 11.18
CA VAL A 54 33.13 38.03 10.97
C VAL A 54 33.87 39.00 11.90
N TYR A 55 33.28 40.16 12.19
CA TYR A 55 33.89 41.15 13.08
C TYR A 55 33.79 40.77 14.57
N GLU A 56 32.70 40.13 15.00
CA GLU A 56 32.47 39.71 16.39
C GLU A 56 32.77 38.20 16.61
N LEU A 57 33.76 37.66 15.88
CA LEU A 57 34.07 36.22 15.92
C LEU A 57 34.41 35.69 17.31
N ASP A 58 35.12 36.48 18.13
CA ASP A 58 35.54 36.05 19.47
C ASP A 58 34.33 35.77 20.38
N ASP A 59 33.30 36.62 20.32
CA ASP A 59 32.05 36.45 21.09
C ASP A 59 31.18 35.31 20.53
N ILE A 60 31.25 35.08 19.21
CA ILE A 60 30.53 33.99 18.55
C ILE A 60 31.22 32.65 18.80
N LEU A 61 32.54 32.60 19.02
CA LEU A 61 33.29 31.37 19.24
C LEU A 61 32.79 30.60 20.47
N TYR A 62 32.45 31.33 21.54
CA TYR A 62 31.81 30.74 22.71
C TYR A 62 30.42 30.16 22.38
N ASN A 63 29.63 30.87 21.58
CA ASN A 63 28.30 30.41 21.14
C ASN A 63 28.40 29.19 20.22
N ILE A 64 29.41 29.12 19.33
CA ILE A 64 29.71 27.95 18.50
C ILE A 64 30.06 26.76 19.39
N PHE A 65 30.93 26.95 20.38
CA PHE A 65 31.32 25.89 21.31
C PHE A 65 30.10 25.34 22.07
N LEU A 66 29.28 26.23 22.64
CA LEU A 66 28.05 25.83 23.32
C LEU A 66 27.09 25.09 22.37
N MET A 67 26.93 25.57 21.14
CA MET A 67 26.10 24.91 20.15
C MET A 67 26.57 23.49 19.87
N VAL A 68 27.85 23.28 19.58
CA VAL A 68 28.43 21.94 19.33
C VAL A 68 28.23 21.03 20.53
N LEU A 69 28.50 21.54 21.74
CA LEU A 69 28.26 20.81 22.99
C LEU A 69 26.79 20.40 23.13
N THR A 70 25.85 21.32 22.89
CA THR A 70 24.41 20.98 22.97
C THR A 70 23.98 19.96 21.94
N ILE A 71 24.52 19.99 20.72
CA ILE A 71 24.22 18.98 19.69
C ILE A 71 24.75 17.61 20.14
N ALA A 72 26.00 17.55 20.63
CA ALA A 72 26.59 16.31 21.12
C ALA A 72 25.78 15.72 22.29
N LEU A 73 25.41 16.55 23.26
CA LEU A 73 24.59 16.13 24.40
C LEU A 73 23.19 15.66 23.95
N LYS A 74 22.54 16.37 23.03
CA LYS A 74 21.24 15.95 22.47
C LYS A 74 21.35 14.63 21.72
N LEU A 75 22.42 14.42 20.97
CA LEU A 75 22.62 13.18 20.22
C LEU A 75 22.79 11.98 21.18
N VAL A 76 23.60 12.14 22.23
CA VAL A 76 23.79 11.10 23.25
C VAL A 76 22.48 10.85 24.01
N ALA A 77 21.79 11.91 24.41
CA ALA A 77 20.51 11.83 25.10
C ALA A 77 19.39 11.19 24.26
N GLY A 78 19.45 11.31 22.92
CA GLY A 78 18.53 10.63 22.02
C GLY A 78 18.89 9.16 21.78
N ILE A 79 20.19 8.83 21.67
CA ILE A 79 20.64 7.45 21.39
C ILE A 79 20.47 6.54 22.62
N ALA A 80 20.80 7.03 23.82
CA ALA A 80 20.82 6.20 25.02
C ALA A 80 19.46 5.54 25.36
N PRO A 81 18.31 6.26 25.34
CA PRO A 81 17.00 5.66 25.54
C PRO A 81 16.62 4.67 24.44
N CYS A 82 16.95 4.97 23.17
CA CYS A 82 16.65 4.07 22.06
C CYS A 82 17.38 2.72 22.20
N LEU A 83 18.64 2.75 22.62
CA LEU A 83 19.41 1.54 22.89
C LEU A 83 18.89 0.77 24.10
N TYR A 84 18.46 1.49 25.14
CA TYR A 84 17.79 0.86 26.29
C TYR A 84 16.51 0.13 25.87
N CYS A 85 15.74 0.71 24.94
CA CYS A 85 14.56 0.10 24.33
C CYS A 85 14.88 -0.98 23.26
N LYS A 86 16.15 -1.38 23.11
CA LYS A 86 16.62 -2.41 22.16
C LYS A 86 16.38 -2.07 20.67
N LEU A 87 16.34 -0.79 20.31
CA LEU A 87 16.34 -0.39 18.90
C LEU A 87 17.71 -0.64 18.25
N PRO A 88 17.76 -1.03 16.97
CA PRO A 88 19.01 -1.12 16.21
C PRO A 88 19.79 0.21 16.26
N LEU A 89 21.13 0.12 16.29
CA LEU A 89 22.00 1.31 16.35
C LEU A 89 21.73 2.32 15.22
N LYS A 90 21.49 1.84 13.99
CA LYS A 90 21.21 2.71 12.84
C LYS A 90 19.91 3.50 13.00
N GLU A 91 18.86 2.85 13.52
CA GLU A 91 17.57 3.48 13.77
C GLU A 91 17.67 4.47 14.95
N SER A 92 18.40 4.08 16.00
CA SER A 92 18.65 4.94 17.16
C SER A 92 19.38 6.24 16.78
N ILE A 93 20.38 6.15 15.89
CA ILE A 93 21.08 7.33 15.37
C ILE A 93 20.13 8.20 14.54
N ALA A 94 19.31 7.60 13.66
CA ALA A 94 18.35 8.35 12.85
C ALA A 94 17.30 9.10 13.70
N VAL A 95 16.74 8.45 14.71
CA VAL A 95 15.78 9.07 15.66
C VAL A 95 16.45 10.20 16.44
N SER A 96 17.69 10.00 16.88
CA SER A 96 18.42 11.02 17.64
C SER A 96 18.74 12.27 16.80
N ILE A 97 19.11 12.09 15.54
CA ILE A 97 19.29 13.19 14.58
C ILE A 97 17.95 13.92 14.40
N LEU A 98 16.84 13.20 14.16
CA LEU A 98 15.50 13.77 14.03
C LEU A 98 15.08 14.62 15.24
N LEU A 99 15.29 14.12 16.45
CA LEU A 99 14.98 14.86 17.69
C LEU A 99 15.90 16.07 17.92
N SER A 100 17.10 16.04 17.34
CA SER A 100 18.06 17.15 17.41
C SER A 100 17.84 18.21 16.33
N CYS A 101 16.89 17.98 15.41
CA CYS A 101 16.61 18.89 14.31
C CYS A 101 16.07 20.22 14.79
N LYS A 102 16.68 21.28 14.28
CA LYS A 102 16.21 22.64 14.44
C LYS A 102 15.42 23.05 13.19
N SER A 103 14.31 23.76 13.35
CA SER A 103 13.38 24.12 12.26
C SER A 103 12.74 25.50 12.47
N PHE A 104 11.78 25.86 11.61
CA PHE A 104 11.13 27.18 11.56
C PHE A 104 10.71 27.79 12.91
N PRO A 105 10.13 27.05 13.88
CA PRO A 105 9.71 27.64 15.15
C PRO A 105 10.83 28.34 15.91
N GLU A 106 12.08 27.89 15.77
CA GLU A 106 13.21 28.48 16.47
C GLU A 106 13.66 29.81 15.87
N ILE A 107 13.48 30.00 14.56
CA ILE A 107 13.70 31.29 13.88
C ILE A 107 12.86 32.37 14.55
N PHE A 108 11.58 32.06 14.81
CA PHE A 108 10.67 32.97 15.50
C PHE A 108 11.12 33.26 16.95
N PHE A 109 11.58 32.24 17.69
CA PHE A 109 12.11 32.46 19.03
C PHE A 109 13.34 33.37 19.04
N TYR A 110 14.27 33.18 18.10
CA TYR A 110 15.46 34.02 17.99
C TYR A 110 15.11 35.47 17.65
N GLU A 111 14.11 35.67 16.79
CA GLU A 111 13.62 37.00 16.45
C GLU A 111 13.00 37.72 17.67
N SER A 112 12.16 37.02 18.44
CA SER A 112 11.61 37.59 19.69
C SER A 112 12.71 37.94 20.69
N THR A 113 13.74 37.10 20.84
CA THR A 113 14.84 37.39 21.79
C THR A 113 15.75 38.52 21.32
N LEU A 114 15.88 38.70 19.99
CA LEU A 114 16.59 39.83 19.41
C LEU A 114 15.84 41.14 19.65
N ASP A 115 14.53 41.15 19.42
CA ASP A 115 13.67 42.33 19.62
C ASP A 115 13.63 42.75 21.11
N ASP A 116 13.62 41.76 22.02
CA ASP A 116 13.73 41.97 23.48
C ASP A 116 15.18 42.33 23.93
N LYS A 117 16.15 42.41 22.99
CA LYS A 117 17.57 42.75 23.20
C LYS A 117 18.35 41.80 24.13
N TYR A 118 17.93 40.54 24.23
CA TYR A 118 18.67 39.52 24.99
C TYR A 118 19.90 38.98 24.26
N ILE A 119 19.92 39.04 22.93
CA ILE A 119 21.01 38.52 22.09
C ILE A 119 21.57 39.60 21.16
N SER A 120 22.86 39.51 20.84
CA SER A 120 23.49 40.38 19.83
C SER A 120 22.99 40.06 18.43
N GLN A 121 23.06 41.05 17.53
CA GLN A 121 22.78 40.90 16.10
C GLN A 121 23.68 39.81 15.46
N ALA A 122 24.94 39.71 15.90
CA ALA A 122 25.87 38.70 15.39
C ALA A 122 25.46 37.28 15.82
N THR A 123 25.06 37.10 17.08
CA THR A 123 24.54 35.81 17.61
C THR A 123 23.24 35.40 16.91
N TYR A 124 22.33 36.36 16.67
CA TYR A 124 21.10 36.10 15.91
C TYR A 124 21.42 35.59 14.50
N SER A 125 22.29 36.31 13.77
CA SER A 125 22.64 35.96 12.39
C SER A 125 23.32 34.59 12.30
N PHE A 126 24.17 34.25 13.28
CA PHE A 126 24.78 32.93 13.41
C PHE A 126 23.75 31.82 13.64
N LEU A 127 22.80 32.02 14.57
CA LEU A 127 21.78 31.02 14.91
C LEU A 127 20.83 30.76 13.74
N ILE A 128 20.41 31.80 13.00
CA ILE A 128 19.59 31.65 11.79
C ILE A 128 20.35 30.83 10.74
N LEU A 129 21.60 31.18 10.44
CA LEU A 129 22.43 30.43 9.48
C LEU A 129 22.57 28.96 9.88
N TYR A 130 22.80 28.69 11.17
CA TYR A 130 22.85 27.32 11.70
C TYR A 130 21.53 26.56 11.46
N THR A 131 20.37 27.17 11.77
CA THR A 131 19.08 26.49 11.57
C THR A 131 18.81 26.17 10.10
N LEU A 132 19.18 27.05 9.19
CA LEU A 132 19.05 26.82 7.75
C LEU A 132 19.94 25.66 7.29
N LEU A 133 21.22 25.67 7.66
CA LEU A 133 22.14 24.58 7.35
C LEU A 133 21.66 23.25 7.92
N ASN A 134 21.22 23.24 9.18
CA ASN A 134 20.69 22.05 9.83
C ASN A 134 19.48 21.49 9.07
N SER A 135 18.53 22.37 8.69
CA SER A 135 17.33 21.97 7.94
C SER A 135 17.62 21.38 6.56
N GLY A 136 18.72 21.78 5.91
CA GLY A 136 19.17 21.23 4.64
C GLY A 136 19.96 19.92 4.77
N ILE A 137 20.85 19.83 5.76
CA ILE A 137 21.77 18.69 5.94
C ILE A 137 21.03 17.48 6.51
N VAL A 138 20.17 17.68 7.52
CA VAL A 138 19.48 16.61 8.23
C VAL A 138 18.71 15.67 7.30
N PRO A 139 17.84 16.13 6.38
CA PRO A 139 17.07 15.23 5.53
C PRO A 139 17.97 14.37 4.63
N VAL A 140 19.10 14.93 4.17
CA VAL A 140 20.09 14.22 3.36
C VAL A 140 20.77 13.11 4.16
N VAL A 141 21.20 13.43 5.38
CA VAL A 141 21.83 12.46 6.29
C VAL A 141 20.86 11.34 6.66
N ILE A 142 19.61 11.67 7.01
CA ILE A 142 18.58 10.67 7.34
C ILE A 142 18.32 9.75 6.16
N ARG A 143 18.19 10.29 4.95
CA ARG A 143 17.96 9.49 3.75
C ARG A 143 19.13 8.53 3.44
N SER A 144 20.35 8.92 3.80
CA SER A 144 21.53 8.05 3.66
C SER A 144 21.60 6.96 4.74
N LEU A 145 21.13 7.25 5.96
CA LEU A 145 21.21 6.32 7.09
C LEU A 145 20.02 5.34 7.13
N TYR A 146 18.85 5.79 6.69
CA TYR A 146 17.60 5.08 6.78
C TYR A 146 16.98 4.89 5.40
N ASP A 147 16.98 3.65 4.92
CA ASP A 147 16.26 3.25 3.72
C ASP A 147 15.01 2.44 4.10
N PRO A 148 13.80 3.02 3.98
CA PRO A 148 12.57 2.31 4.29
C PRO A 148 12.37 1.07 3.40
N LYS A 149 13.00 1.02 2.22
CA LYS A 149 12.90 -0.16 1.31
C LYS A 149 13.61 -1.39 1.88
N ARG A 150 14.64 -1.19 2.71
CA ARG A 150 15.42 -2.29 3.30
C ARG A 150 14.72 -2.99 4.47
N LYS A 151 13.66 -2.39 5.00
CA LYS A 151 12.88 -2.91 6.13
C LYS A 151 12.38 -4.36 5.91
N TYR A 152 12.20 -4.75 4.65
CA TYR A 152 11.60 -6.04 4.27
C TYR A 152 12.62 -7.13 3.87
N ILE A 153 13.92 -6.83 3.84
CA ILE A 153 14.96 -7.68 3.23
C ILE A 153 15.29 -8.94 4.07
N GLY A 154 14.87 -9.02 5.33
CA GLY A 154 15.13 -10.18 6.20
C GLY A 154 13.97 -11.17 6.37
N TYR A 155 12.78 -10.85 5.86
CA TYR A 155 11.60 -11.70 6.08
C TYR A 155 11.49 -12.82 5.06
N GLN A 156 11.19 -14.03 5.54
CA GLN A 156 10.98 -15.23 4.73
C GLN A 156 10.07 -14.94 3.53
N LYS A 157 10.36 -15.57 2.38
CA LYS A 157 9.53 -15.44 1.17
C LYS A 157 8.10 -15.84 1.54
N ARG A 158 7.17 -14.89 1.42
CA ARG A 158 5.73 -15.10 1.62
C ARG A 158 5.04 -14.99 0.27
N ASN A 159 4.93 -16.13 -0.38
CA ASN A 159 4.19 -16.33 -1.61
C ASN A 159 3.39 -17.63 -1.48
N ILE A 160 2.20 -17.65 -2.07
CA ILE A 160 1.27 -18.77 -2.08
C ILE A 160 1.91 -19.99 -2.75
N PHE A 161 2.70 -19.77 -3.80
CA PHE A 161 3.37 -20.86 -4.50
C PHE A 161 4.30 -21.70 -3.61
N SER A 162 4.95 -21.09 -2.59
CA SER A 162 5.84 -21.83 -1.68
C SER A 162 5.15 -22.35 -0.42
N LEU A 163 3.86 -22.05 -0.24
CA LEU A 163 3.10 -22.57 0.90
C LEU A 163 2.92 -24.07 0.75
N LYS A 164 2.97 -24.77 1.89
CA LYS A 164 2.62 -26.20 1.89
C LYS A 164 1.13 -26.34 1.50
N PRO A 165 0.76 -27.40 0.77
CA PRO A 165 -0.63 -27.61 0.36
C PRO A 165 -1.63 -27.50 1.52
N ASN A 166 -1.26 -28.01 2.71
CA ASN A 166 -2.12 -28.05 3.90
C ASN A 166 -1.91 -26.88 4.88
N SER A 167 -1.16 -25.84 4.51
CA SER A 167 -0.99 -24.67 5.39
C SER A 167 -2.09 -23.62 5.18
N ASP A 168 -2.36 -22.87 6.25
CA ASP A 168 -3.34 -21.78 6.27
C ASP A 168 -3.01 -20.70 5.23
N LEU A 169 -4.02 -20.29 4.47
CA LEU A 169 -3.90 -19.17 3.54
C LEU A 169 -4.30 -17.87 4.24
N ARG A 170 -3.35 -16.94 4.40
CA ARG A 170 -3.58 -15.65 5.08
C ARG A 170 -3.76 -14.53 4.05
N ILE A 171 -4.95 -13.96 3.95
CA ILE A 171 -5.29 -12.92 2.97
C ILE A 171 -5.57 -11.60 3.70
N LEU A 172 -4.88 -10.52 3.32
CA LEU A 172 -5.17 -9.17 3.76
C LEU A 172 -5.97 -8.42 2.68
N THR A 173 -7.22 -8.09 2.94
CA THR A 173 -8.04 -7.29 2.01
C THR A 173 -8.12 -5.83 2.45
N CYS A 174 -7.96 -4.90 1.51
CA CYS A 174 -8.03 -3.46 1.77
C CYS A 174 -9.38 -2.88 1.31
N VAL A 175 -10.04 -2.13 2.20
CA VAL A 175 -11.30 -1.45 1.91
C VAL A 175 -11.08 0.06 2.01
N HIS A 176 -11.41 0.79 0.94
CA HIS A 176 -11.30 2.25 0.86
C HIS A 176 -12.65 2.97 0.82
N LYS A 177 -13.64 2.36 0.16
CA LYS A 177 -14.98 2.92 -0.06
C LYS A 177 -16.05 1.90 0.30
N PRO A 178 -17.28 2.33 0.68
CA PRO A 178 -18.34 1.41 1.04
C PRO A 178 -18.66 0.40 -0.06
N GLY A 179 -18.62 0.83 -1.33
CA GLY A 179 -18.85 -0.05 -2.47
C GLY A 179 -17.80 -1.17 -2.62
N ASN A 180 -16.65 -1.10 -1.95
CA ASN A 180 -15.62 -2.14 -2.04
C ASN A 180 -15.89 -3.28 -1.04
N ILE A 181 -16.70 -3.03 -0.01
CA ILE A 181 -17.00 -4.00 1.06
C ILE A 181 -17.62 -5.27 0.47
N SER A 182 -18.72 -5.11 -0.27
CA SER A 182 -19.45 -6.23 -0.84
C SER A 182 -18.61 -7.02 -1.85
N ARG A 183 -17.76 -6.34 -2.63
CA ARG A 183 -16.85 -6.95 -3.60
C ARG A 183 -15.78 -7.80 -2.92
N ALA A 184 -15.17 -7.26 -1.86
CA ALA A 184 -14.18 -7.97 -1.07
C ALA A 184 -14.79 -9.19 -0.37
N ILE A 185 -15.99 -9.03 0.22
CA ILE A 185 -16.76 -10.12 0.83
C ILE A 185 -17.01 -11.24 -0.19
N SER A 186 -17.59 -10.93 -1.35
CA SER A 186 -17.89 -11.94 -2.37
C SER A 186 -16.64 -12.63 -2.89
N PHE A 187 -15.53 -11.91 -3.03
CA PHE A 187 -14.24 -12.50 -3.40
C PHE A 187 -13.73 -13.46 -2.32
N ILE A 188 -13.78 -13.08 -1.04
CA ILE A 188 -13.35 -13.93 0.08
C ILE A 188 -14.21 -15.21 0.16
N GLN A 189 -15.52 -15.10 -0.08
CA GLN A 189 -16.45 -16.23 -0.09
C GLN A 189 -16.10 -17.30 -1.14
N LEU A 190 -15.38 -16.95 -2.21
CA LEU A 190 -14.92 -17.92 -3.21
C LEU A 190 -13.99 -18.98 -2.61
N PHE A 191 -13.31 -18.66 -1.51
CA PHE A 191 -12.42 -19.60 -0.86
C PHE A 191 -13.04 -20.37 0.31
N SER A 192 -14.32 -20.13 0.63
CA SER A 192 -15.03 -20.84 1.69
C SER A 192 -15.13 -22.33 1.36
N SER A 193 -14.58 -23.20 2.21
CA SER A 193 -14.66 -24.66 2.07
C SER A 193 -15.45 -25.27 3.24
N PRO A 194 -16.39 -26.20 2.99
CA PRO A 194 -17.18 -26.85 4.04
C PRO A 194 -16.36 -27.80 4.93
N ASN A 195 -15.24 -28.35 4.44
CA ASN A 195 -14.50 -29.41 5.14
C ASN A 195 -13.40 -28.89 6.08
N GLN A 196 -13.16 -27.57 6.14
CA GLN A 196 -12.15 -26.90 7.00
C GLN A 196 -10.70 -27.43 6.93
N GLU A 197 -10.37 -28.38 6.06
CA GLU A 197 -9.02 -28.95 5.89
C GLU A 197 -7.97 -27.92 5.46
N PHE A 198 -8.42 -26.81 4.88
CA PHE A 198 -7.58 -25.70 4.43
C PHE A 198 -8.10 -24.38 5.01
N PRO A 199 -7.78 -24.04 6.27
CA PRO A 199 -8.31 -22.84 6.89
C PRO A 199 -7.75 -21.58 6.23
N ILE A 200 -8.60 -20.57 6.11
CA ILE A 200 -8.27 -19.29 5.51
C ILE A 200 -8.45 -18.23 6.57
N ILE A 201 -7.39 -17.48 6.80
CA ILE A 201 -7.38 -16.40 7.77
C ILE A 201 -7.45 -15.09 6.99
N VAL A 202 -8.49 -14.31 7.23
CA VAL A 202 -8.76 -13.07 6.52
C VAL A 202 -8.49 -11.90 7.45
N THR A 203 -7.58 -11.03 7.06
CA THR A 203 -7.41 -9.73 7.70
C THR A 203 -8.08 -8.67 6.84
N VAL A 204 -8.99 -7.89 7.41
CA VAL A 204 -9.63 -6.77 6.72
C VAL A 204 -9.02 -5.48 7.25
N LEU A 205 -8.46 -4.68 6.35
CA LEU A 205 -7.94 -3.36 6.67
C LEU A 205 -8.79 -2.28 6.02
N HIS A 206 -9.46 -1.50 6.87
CA HIS A 206 -10.19 -0.32 6.46
C HIS A 206 -9.25 0.90 6.44
N LEU A 207 -8.96 1.42 5.25
CA LEU A 207 -8.07 2.56 5.05
C LEU A 207 -8.88 3.84 4.97
N VAL A 208 -8.67 4.70 5.96
CA VAL A 208 -9.34 6.00 6.06
C VAL A 208 -8.28 7.09 5.90
N LYS A 209 -8.53 8.02 4.97
CA LYS A 209 -7.65 9.17 4.77
C LYS A 209 -7.64 10.04 6.03
N LEU A 210 -6.46 10.23 6.59
CA LEU A 210 -6.21 11.14 7.69
C LEU A 210 -6.29 12.58 7.16
N VAL A 211 -7.21 13.36 7.73
CA VAL A 211 -7.37 14.79 7.46
C VAL A 211 -7.66 15.48 8.79
N GLY A 212 -6.91 16.51 9.16
CA GLY A 212 -7.01 17.19 10.45
C GLY A 212 -6.18 16.56 11.57
N GLN A 213 -5.33 15.58 11.27
CA GLN A 213 -4.47 14.87 12.23
C GLN A 213 -3.09 14.59 11.62
N ILE A 214 -2.06 14.65 12.46
CA ILE A 214 -0.64 14.51 12.06
C ILE A 214 -0.14 13.06 12.28
N VAL A 215 -0.76 12.33 13.20
CA VAL A 215 -0.29 11.00 13.61
C VAL A 215 -1.19 9.92 12.98
N PRO A 216 -0.63 8.99 12.19
CA PRO A 216 -1.39 7.84 11.71
C PRO A 216 -1.73 6.90 12.85
N ILE A 217 -2.93 6.33 12.84
CA ILE A 217 -3.43 5.45 13.91
C ILE A 217 -3.92 4.15 13.28
N LEU A 218 -3.42 3.02 13.79
CA LEU A 218 -3.94 1.70 13.49
C LEU A 218 -4.77 1.20 14.67
N ILE A 219 -6.03 0.85 14.41
CA ILE A 219 -6.98 0.39 15.42
C ILE A 219 -7.35 -1.06 15.11
N SER A 220 -7.14 -1.96 16.08
CA SER A 220 -7.65 -3.33 16.04
C SER A 220 -9.10 -3.35 16.53
N HIS A 221 -9.98 -4.01 15.78
CA HIS A 221 -11.39 -4.23 16.14
C HIS A 221 -11.60 -5.65 16.64
N ASP A 222 -10.92 -6.00 17.73
CA ASP A 222 -11.17 -7.27 18.41
C ASP A 222 -12.46 -7.19 19.24
N LYS A 223 -13.11 -8.35 19.46
CA LYS A 223 -14.33 -8.49 20.29
C LYS A 223 -14.20 -7.90 21.71
N LYS A 224 -12.97 -7.63 22.17
CA LYS A 224 -12.65 -7.05 23.49
C LYS A 224 -12.43 -5.53 23.47
N SER A 225 -12.33 -4.91 22.30
CA SER A 225 -12.10 -3.46 22.17
C SER A 225 -13.42 -2.69 22.31
N LYS A 226 -13.60 -2.00 23.44
CA LYS A 226 -14.74 -1.11 23.69
C LYS A 226 -14.46 0.34 23.24
N GLN A 227 -13.75 0.53 22.14
CA GLN A 227 -13.57 1.87 21.59
C GLN A 227 -14.73 2.20 20.66
N LEU A 228 -15.62 3.08 21.14
CA LEU A 228 -16.71 3.67 20.36
C LEU A 228 -16.11 4.60 19.31
N ILE A 229 -15.77 4.06 18.15
CA ILE A 229 -15.42 4.89 17.00
C ILE A 229 -16.73 5.43 16.43
N ASN A 230 -16.95 6.73 16.61
CA ASN A 230 -18.20 7.42 16.26
C ASN A 230 -18.32 7.72 14.76
N ASN A 231 -17.80 6.82 13.91
CA ASN A 231 -17.89 6.93 12.46
C ASN A 231 -18.86 5.86 11.96
N SER A 232 -20.02 6.29 11.47
CA SER A 232 -21.06 5.41 10.92
C SER A 232 -20.51 4.47 9.85
N TYR A 233 -19.52 4.92 9.07
CA TYR A 233 -18.92 4.13 8.01
C TYR A 233 -18.05 2.98 8.55
N ILE A 234 -17.24 3.22 9.58
CA ILE A 234 -16.44 2.18 10.24
C ILE A 234 -17.38 1.13 10.85
N HIS A 235 -18.49 1.58 11.44
CA HIS A 235 -19.51 0.69 11.96
C HIS A 235 -20.17 -0.16 10.86
N THR A 236 -20.50 0.41 9.70
CA THR A 236 -21.04 -0.35 8.55
C THR A 236 -20.05 -1.40 8.03
N VAL A 237 -18.78 -1.05 7.89
CA VAL A 237 -17.72 -1.99 7.49
C VAL A 237 -17.63 -3.14 8.49
N ASN A 238 -17.52 -2.81 9.79
CA ASN A 238 -17.42 -3.81 10.84
C ASN A 238 -18.64 -4.73 10.88
N LEU A 239 -19.85 -4.18 10.75
CA LEU A 239 -21.07 -4.97 10.69
C LEU A 239 -21.08 -5.93 9.49
N ALA A 240 -20.79 -5.43 8.28
CA ALA A 240 -20.85 -6.24 7.06
C ALA A 240 -19.86 -7.42 7.09
N PHE A 241 -18.63 -7.18 7.55
CA PHE A 241 -17.64 -8.26 7.68
C PHE A 241 -17.92 -9.16 8.88
N SER A 242 -18.48 -8.64 9.98
CA SER A 242 -18.94 -9.50 11.10
C SER A 242 -20.07 -10.44 10.68
N GLN A 243 -20.92 -10.03 9.73
CA GLN A 243 -21.94 -10.89 9.16
C GLN A 243 -21.31 -11.98 8.28
N LEU A 244 -20.29 -11.65 7.46
CA LEU A 244 -19.51 -12.66 6.73
C LEU A 244 -18.87 -13.70 7.67
N MET A 245 -18.36 -13.26 8.82
CA MET A 245 -17.83 -14.17 9.86
C MET A 245 -18.89 -15.09 10.47
N GLN A 246 -20.18 -14.75 10.39
CA GLN A 246 -21.24 -15.62 10.91
C GLN A 246 -21.74 -16.61 9.84
N GLU A 247 -21.70 -16.19 8.57
CA GLU A 247 -22.28 -16.95 7.47
C GLU A 247 -21.32 -17.94 6.80
N SER A 248 -20.01 -17.65 6.76
CA SER A 248 -19.07 -18.35 5.85
C SER A 248 -17.79 -18.84 6.50
N PHE A 249 -17.41 -18.35 7.67
CA PHE A 249 -16.12 -18.67 8.29
C PHE A 249 -16.25 -18.81 9.81
N ASP A 250 -15.26 -19.41 10.48
CA ASP A 250 -15.23 -19.42 11.93
C ASP A 250 -14.89 -18.03 12.48
N SER A 251 -15.51 -17.68 13.61
CA SER A 251 -15.34 -16.39 14.30
C SER A 251 -13.89 -15.99 14.63
N GLU A 252 -12.94 -16.93 14.64
CA GLU A 252 -11.51 -16.68 14.92
C GLU A 252 -10.66 -16.48 13.65
N SER A 253 -11.22 -16.77 12.47
CA SER A 253 -10.49 -16.74 11.20
C SER A 253 -10.42 -15.34 10.57
N VAL A 254 -11.19 -14.36 11.07
CA VAL A 254 -11.23 -13.03 10.49
C VAL A 254 -10.85 -11.97 11.53
N ALA A 255 -9.86 -11.15 11.20
CA ALA A 255 -9.41 -10.02 12.02
C ALA A 255 -9.68 -8.70 11.28
N MET A 256 -10.10 -7.66 12.00
CA MET A 256 -10.43 -6.37 11.40
C MET A 256 -9.61 -5.23 12.00
N PHE A 257 -9.11 -4.37 11.12
CA PHE A 257 -8.29 -3.22 11.46
C PHE A 257 -8.80 -1.96 10.75
N THR A 258 -8.61 -0.79 11.36
CA THR A 258 -8.78 0.50 10.69
C THR A 258 -7.49 1.29 10.79
N ALA A 259 -6.95 1.69 9.64
CA ALA A 259 -5.79 2.59 9.56
C ALA A 259 -6.26 3.98 9.12
N LEU A 260 -6.09 4.95 10.02
CA LEU A 260 -6.21 6.37 9.74
C LEU A 260 -4.84 6.86 9.32
N SER A 261 -4.62 7.13 8.02
CA SER A 261 -3.29 7.48 7.52
C SER A 261 -3.32 8.47 6.36
N HIS A 262 -2.21 9.18 6.17
CA HIS A 262 -2.04 10.05 5.02
C HIS A 262 -1.92 9.22 3.74
N GLU A 263 -2.54 9.72 2.66
CA GLU A 263 -2.63 9.03 1.37
C GLU A 263 -1.27 8.55 0.81
N LYS A 264 -0.20 9.32 1.06
CA LYS A 264 1.16 8.99 0.61
C LYS A 264 1.79 7.83 1.41
N LEU A 265 1.36 7.60 2.64
CA LEU A 265 1.94 6.63 3.57
C LEU A 265 1.09 5.37 3.75
N MET A 266 -0.15 5.35 3.26
CA MET A 266 -1.05 4.20 3.35
C MET A 266 -0.42 2.87 2.88
N HIS A 267 0.49 2.90 1.89
CA HIS A 267 1.17 1.68 1.44
C HIS A 267 2.05 1.06 2.54
N GLU A 268 2.70 1.89 3.36
CA GLU A 268 3.56 1.42 4.44
C GLU A 268 2.71 0.79 5.56
N ASP A 269 1.54 1.35 5.87
CA ASP A 269 0.63 0.77 6.87
C ASP A 269 0.11 -0.60 6.43
N ILE A 270 -0.24 -0.75 5.14
CA ILE A 270 -0.65 -2.03 4.56
C ILE A 270 0.50 -3.04 4.65
N CYS A 271 1.71 -2.66 4.24
CA CYS A 271 2.88 -3.54 4.29
C CYS A 271 3.26 -3.93 5.73
N MET A 272 3.13 -3.01 6.69
CA MET A 272 3.37 -3.28 8.10
C MET A 272 2.36 -4.25 8.68
N LEU A 273 1.07 -4.02 8.46
CA LEU A 273 0.04 -4.95 8.91
C LEU A 273 0.20 -6.33 8.25
N ALA A 274 0.56 -6.34 6.96
CA ALA A 274 0.85 -7.55 6.21
C ALA A 274 2.00 -8.36 6.85
N LEU A 275 3.02 -7.68 7.37
CA LEU A 275 4.12 -8.32 8.10
C LEU A 275 3.66 -8.90 9.44
N ASP A 276 2.96 -8.10 10.23
CA ASP A 276 2.52 -8.42 11.59
C ASP A 276 1.54 -9.60 11.62
N GLN A 277 0.58 -9.63 10.68
CA GLN A 277 -0.39 -10.73 10.54
C GLN A 277 0.14 -11.93 9.75
N THR A 278 1.42 -11.90 9.38
CA THR A 278 2.11 -12.90 8.58
C THR A 278 1.38 -13.27 7.28
N THR A 279 0.89 -12.27 6.58
CA THR A 279 0.01 -12.44 5.41
C THR A 279 0.75 -13.05 4.23
N SER A 280 0.05 -13.93 3.50
CA SER A 280 0.55 -14.58 2.29
C SER A 280 0.23 -13.77 1.04
N MET A 281 -0.90 -13.06 1.04
CA MET A 281 -1.35 -12.25 -0.09
C MET A 281 -2.11 -11.01 0.38
N ILE A 282 -1.87 -9.88 -0.30
CA ILE A 282 -2.60 -8.62 -0.12
C ILE A 282 -3.54 -8.44 -1.30
N VAL A 283 -4.83 -8.22 -1.06
CA VAL A 283 -5.83 -7.96 -2.10
C VAL A 283 -6.33 -6.53 -1.97
N VAL A 284 -6.11 -5.74 -3.02
CA VAL A 284 -6.48 -4.32 -3.09
C VAL A 284 -7.44 -4.07 -4.26
N PRO A 285 -8.38 -3.13 -4.13
CA PRO A 285 -9.22 -2.73 -5.25
C PRO A 285 -8.39 -1.95 -6.28
N SER A 286 -8.72 -2.08 -7.56
CA SER A 286 -8.04 -1.37 -8.66
C SER A 286 -8.18 0.16 -8.63
N GLY A 287 -9.17 0.68 -7.89
CA GLY A 287 -9.52 2.10 -7.89
C GLY A 287 -10.48 2.48 -9.02
N ARG A 288 -10.80 1.56 -9.94
CA ARG A 288 -11.85 1.78 -10.95
C ARG A 288 -13.20 1.33 -10.40
N THR A 289 -14.24 2.12 -10.61
CA THR A 289 -15.61 1.76 -10.22
C THR A 289 -16.47 1.55 -11.45
N TRP A 290 -17.26 0.50 -11.42
CA TRP A 290 -18.15 0.08 -12.48
C TRP A 290 -19.59 -0.03 -11.96
N THR A 291 -20.56 0.13 -12.85
CA THR A 291 -21.97 -0.14 -12.56
C THR A 291 -22.23 -1.64 -12.46
N ILE A 292 -23.43 -2.03 -12.00
CA ILE A 292 -23.87 -3.44 -11.95
C ILE A 292 -23.95 -4.05 -13.36
N HIS A 293 -24.08 -3.20 -14.39
CA HIS A 293 -24.11 -3.61 -15.80
C HIS A 293 -22.72 -3.67 -16.44
N GLY A 294 -21.64 -3.44 -15.67
CA GLY A 294 -20.28 -3.45 -16.18
C GLY A 294 -19.88 -2.18 -16.94
N GLU A 295 -20.64 -1.09 -16.80
CA GLU A 295 -20.29 0.20 -17.41
C GLU A 295 -19.34 0.99 -16.52
N PHE A 296 -18.37 1.66 -17.14
CA PHE A 296 -17.38 2.46 -16.43
C PHE A 296 -18.02 3.67 -15.74
N MET A 297 -17.71 3.91 -14.46
CA MET A 297 -18.22 5.08 -13.72
C MET A 297 -17.12 6.09 -13.40
N SER A 298 -16.04 5.68 -12.73
CA SER A 298 -15.02 6.61 -12.27
C SER A 298 -13.68 5.94 -12.00
N ASP A 299 -12.60 6.73 -12.10
CA ASP A 299 -11.24 6.33 -11.77
C ASP A 299 -10.77 7.08 -10.52
N ASP A 300 -10.34 6.34 -9.49
CA ASP A 300 -9.71 6.90 -8.29
C ASP A 300 -8.19 6.89 -8.42
N VAL A 301 -7.64 8.04 -8.80
CA VAL A 301 -6.19 8.23 -9.00
C VAL A 301 -5.39 8.00 -7.72
N ALA A 302 -5.98 8.26 -6.54
CA ALA A 302 -5.31 8.06 -5.26
C ALA A 302 -5.05 6.56 -5.01
N ILE A 303 -6.07 5.73 -5.21
CA ILE A 303 -5.98 4.27 -5.06
C ILE A 303 -5.03 3.68 -6.09
N ARG A 304 -5.06 4.17 -7.34
CA ARG A 304 -4.11 3.71 -8.37
C ARG A 304 -2.66 4.01 -8.00
N ARG A 305 -2.37 5.22 -7.51
CA ARG A 305 -1.02 5.59 -7.05
C ARG A 305 -0.57 4.76 -5.85
N LEU A 306 -1.50 4.44 -4.95
CA LEU A 306 -1.27 3.53 -3.83
C LEU A 306 -0.90 2.12 -4.33
N ASN A 307 -1.65 1.57 -5.29
CA ASN A 307 -1.40 0.26 -5.86
C ASN A 307 -0.01 0.17 -6.51
N ILE A 308 0.41 1.20 -7.26
CA ILE A 308 1.77 1.26 -7.83
C ILE A 308 2.82 1.19 -6.71
N SER A 309 2.65 1.99 -5.65
CA SER A 309 3.58 2.01 -4.52
C SER A 309 3.64 0.67 -3.77
N LEU A 310 2.51 -0.04 -3.69
CA LEU A 310 2.42 -1.38 -3.11
C LEU A 310 3.13 -2.43 -3.97
N LEU A 311 2.90 -2.41 -5.29
CA LEU A 311 3.52 -3.35 -6.24
C LEU A 311 5.06 -3.31 -6.20
N GLU A 312 5.64 -2.15 -5.90
CA GLU A 312 7.09 -1.97 -5.76
C GLU A 312 7.66 -2.43 -4.41
N ARG A 313 6.87 -2.41 -3.33
CA ARG A 313 7.38 -2.51 -1.94
C ARG A 313 6.77 -3.62 -1.10
N SER A 314 5.80 -4.37 -1.63
CA SER A 314 5.06 -5.35 -0.85
C SER A 314 5.95 -6.49 -0.30
N PRO A 315 5.73 -6.90 0.96
CA PRO A 315 6.45 -8.01 1.58
C PRO A 315 5.93 -9.41 1.13
N CYS A 316 4.80 -9.48 0.44
CA CYS A 316 4.17 -10.72 -0.04
C CYS A 316 3.47 -10.50 -1.40
N SER A 317 2.82 -11.54 -1.92
CA SER A 317 2.12 -11.46 -3.21
C SER A 317 0.94 -10.49 -3.16
N ILE A 318 0.65 -9.83 -4.29
CA ILE A 318 -0.42 -8.82 -4.38
C ILE A 318 -1.45 -9.28 -5.41
N GLY A 319 -2.74 -9.09 -5.09
CA GLY A 319 -3.85 -9.18 -6.01
C GLY A 319 -4.53 -7.83 -6.18
N ILE A 320 -4.61 -7.31 -7.40
CA ILE A 320 -5.43 -6.14 -7.72
C ILE A 320 -6.77 -6.63 -8.27
N LEU A 321 -7.85 -6.32 -7.56
CA LEU A 321 -9.21 -6.72 -7.91
C LEU A 321 -9.91 -5.63 -8.73
N VAL A 322 -10.31 -5.97 -9.95
CA VAL A 322 -11.17 -5.19 -10.83
C VAL A 322 -12.53 -5.88 -10.88
N ASP A 323 -13.53 -5.34 -10.19
CA ASP A 323 -14.89 -5.88 -10.23
C ASP A 323 -15.78 -5.05 -11.16
N ARG A 324 -16.29 -5.68 -12.22
CA ARG A 324 -17.24 -5.08 -13.17
C ARG A 324 -18.70 -5.37 -12.82
N GLY A 325 -18.98 -5.64 -11.55
CA GLY A 325 -20.32 -5.83 -11.05
C GLY A 325 -20.80 -7.29 -10.99
N GLN A 326 -19.99 -8.29 -11.36
CA GLN A 326 -20.36 -9.70 -11.17
C GLN A 326 -20.72 -9.97 -9.70
N PHE A 327 -19.90 -9.50 -8.76
CA PHE A 327 -20.14 -9.77 -7.34
C PHE A 327 -21.38 -9.07 -6.79
N MET A 328 -21.93 -8.09 -7.52
CA MET A 328 -23.18 -7.41 -7.15
C MET A 328 -24.42 -8.07 -7.75
N ARG A 329 -24.26 -8.87 -8.81
CA ARG A 329 -25.35 -9.64 -9.42
C ARG A 329 -25.65 -10.85 -8.55
N LYS A 330 -26.57 -10.69 -7.60
CA LYS A 330 -27.29 -11.81 -6.96
C LYS A 330 -28.29 -12.42 -7.95
N ASP A 331 -27.83 -12.82 -9.13
CA ASP A 331 -28.68 -13.61 -10.02
C ASP A 331 -28.84 -14.98 -9.35
N LYS A 332 -30.02 -15.22 -8.76
CA LYS A 332 -30.40 -16.47 -8.09
C LYS A 332 -30.43 -17.70 -9.03
N ARG A 333 -29.81 -17.60 -10.20
CA ARG A 333 -29.91 -18.56 -11.32
C ARG A 333 -28.61 -19.31 -11.62
N LYS A 334 -27.45 -18.85 -11.13
CA LYS A 334 -26.20 -19.60 -11.28
C LYS A 334 -25.90 -20.35 -9.99
N ASP A 335 -25.97 -21.68 -10.06
CA ASP A 335 -25.59 -22.56 -8.94
C ASP A 335 -24.07 -22.58 -8.71
N PHE A 336 -23.29 -22.20 -9.73
CA PHE A 336 -21.83 -22.20 -9.71
C PHE A 336 -21.24 -20.89 -10.23
N ILE A 337 -20.08 -20.51 -9.70
CA ILE A 337 -19.25 -19.40 -10.13
C ILE A 337 -18.10 -19.96 -10.98
N ASN A 338 -18.01 -19.49 -12.23
CA ASN A 338 -16.98 -19.96 -13.16
C ASN A 338 -15.72 -19.09 -13.01
N VAL A 339 -14.62 -19.69 -12.57
CA VAL A 339 -13.32 -19.04 -12.40
C VAL A 339 -12.35 -19.56 -13.45
N CYS A 340 -11.74 -18.65 -14.21
CA CYS A 340 -10.70 -18.97 -15.19
C CYS A 340 -9.34 -18.42 -14.76
N ALA A 341 -8.31 -19.26 -14.76
CA ALA A 341 -6.91 -18.82 -14.69
C ALA A 341 -6.30 -18.81 -16.09
N ILE A 342 -5.74 -17.67 -16.52
CA ILE A 342 -4.91 -17.63 -17.74
C ILE A 342 -3.47 -17.93 -17.33
N PHE A 343 -2.86 -18.91 -17.99
CA PHE A 343 -1.47 -19.27 -17.78
C PHE A 343 -0.68 -19.08 -19.08
N ILE A 344 0.24 -18.12 -19.11
CA ILE A 344 1.18 -17.92 -20.22
C ILE A 344 2.56 -18.49 -19.82
N GLY A 345 2.93 -18.30 -18.56
CA GLY A 345 4.17 -18.79 -17.96
C GLY A 345 4.80 -17.72 -17.09
N GLY A 346 5.68 -18.13 -16.17
CA GLY A 346 6.39 -17.23 -15.27
C GLY A 346 5.81 -17.15 -13.85
N LYS A 347 6.50 -16.36 -13.02
CA LYS A 347 6.33 -16.31 -11.56
C LYS A 347 4.92 -15.86 -11.14
N ASP A 348 4.38 -14.84 -11.79
CA ASP A 348 3.07 -14.28 -11.44
C ASP A 348 1.92 -15.22 -11.83
N ASP A 349 2.03 -15.89 -12.99
CA ASP A 349 1.04 -16.87 -13.46
C ASP A 349 1.03 -18.13 -12.57
N ARG A 350 2.21 -18.59 -12.12
CA ARG A 350 2.30 -19.70 -11.13
C ARG A 350 1.62 -19.34 -9.81
N GLU A 351 1.83 -18.12 -9.33
CA GLU A 351 1.18 -17.62 -8.11
C GLU A 351 -0.34 -17.52 -8.27
N ALA A 352 -0.81 -16.99 -9.39
CA ALA A 352 -2.23 -16.95 -9.77
C ALA A 352 -2.85 -18.35 -9.76
N LEU A 353 -2.14 -19.31 -10.35
CA LEU A 353 -2.61 -20.68 -10.42
C LEU A 353 -2.67 -21.36 -9.04
N SER A 354 -1.66 -21.16 -8.19
CA SER A 354 -1.70 -21.66 -6.81
C SER A 354 -2.88 -21.10 -6.01
N LEU A 355 -3.24 -19.83 -6.24
CA LEU A 355 -4.41 -19.21 -5.63
C LEU A 355 -5.71 -19.85 -6.12
N VAL A 356 -5.86 -20.03 -7.44
CA VAL A 356 -7.06 -20.63 -8.03
C VAL A 356 -7.21 -22.11 -7.65
N ASN A 357 -6.09 -22.84 -7.50
CA ASN A 357 -6.09 -24.21 -7.00
C ASN A 357 -6.65 -24.32 -5.57
N ARG A 358 -6.58 -23.24 -4.77
CA ARG A 358 -7.24 -23.21 -3.44
C ARG A 358 -8.75 -23.03 -3.57
N MET A 359 -9.24 -22.27 -4.56
CA MET A 359 -10.67 -22.03 -4.79
C MET A 359 -11.43 -23.31 -5.19
N LYS A 360 -10.77 -24.32 -5.77
CA LYS A 360 -11.40 -25.59 -6.20
C LYS A 360 -12.08 -26.38 -5.07
N HIS A 361 -11.72 -26.12 -3.82
CA HIS A 361 -12.29 -26.78 -2.66
C HIS A 361 -13.67 -26.22 -2.29
N ASN A 362 -14.08 -25.09 -2.87
CA ASN A 362 -15.42 -24.56 -2.71
C ASN A 362 -16.37 -25.27 -3.68
N PRO A 363 -17.42 -25.96 -3.19
CA PRO A 363 -18.34 -26.70 -4.05
C PRO A 363 -19.13 -25.82 -5.02
N LYS A 364 -19.20 -24.50 -4.77
CA LYS A 364 -19.89 -23.53 -5.64
C LYS A 364 -18.97 -22.95 -6.72
N VAL A 365 -17.70 -23.34 -6.78
CA VAL A 365 -16.73 -22.78 -7.72
C VAL A 365 -16.30 -23.85 -8.73
N GLN A 366 -16.42 -23.52 -10.02
CA GLN A 366 -15.86 -24.32 -11.10
C GLN A 366 -14.60 -23.63 -11.62
N VAL A 367 -13.50 -24.37 -11.66
CA VAL A 367 -12.20 -23.84 -12.05
C VAL A 367 -11.84 -24.32 -13.45
N ALA A 368 -11.43 -23.38 -14.30
CA ALA A 368 -10.79 -23.66 -15.57
C ALA A 368 -9.40 -23.01 -15.63
N VAL A 369 -8.46 -23.69 -16.27
CA VAL A 369 -7.10 -23.19 -16.53
C VAL A 369 -6.89 -23.20 -18.04
N ILE A 370 -6.64 -22.02 -18.60
CA ILE A 370 -6.41 -21.84 -20.03
C ILE A 370 -4.95 -21.46 -20.23
N ARG A 371 -4.19 -22.36 -20.83
CA ARG A 371 -2.79 -22.13 -21.17
C ARG A 371 -2.69 -21.50 -22.56
N LEU A 372 -2.08 -20.32 -22.64
CA LEU A 372 -1.78 -19.65 -23.90
C LEU A 372 -0.33 -19.94 -24.29
N LEU A 373 -0.14 -20.58 -25.42
CA LEU A 373 1.16 -20.98 -25.94
C LEU A 373 1.54 -20.12 -27.14
N SER A 374 2.79 -19.67 -27.18
CA SER A 374 3.40 -19.14 -28.40
C SER A 374 3.97 -20.29 -29.24
N ASN A 375 3.86 -20.21 -30.56
CA ASN A 375 4.41 -21.22 -31.48
C ASN A 375 5.95 -21.11 -31.64
N GLN A 376 6.58 -20.13 -30.98
CA GLN A 376 8.03 -19.99 -30.98
C GLN A 376 8.62 -20.96 -29.95
N GLU A 377 9.23 -22.04 -30.44
CA GLU A 377 9.98 -22.99 -29.62
C GLU A 377 11.20 -22.28 -29.00
N THR A 378 11.03 -21.71 -27.81
CA THR A 378 12.18 -21.38 -26.97
C THR A 378 12.56 -22.62 -26.18
N GLU A 379 13.55 -23.37 -26.66
CA GLU A 379 14.32 -24.32 -25.85
C GLU A 379 15.04 -23.54 -24.73
N SER A 380 14.31 -23.13 -23.70
CA SER A 380 14.91 -22.46 -22.56
C SER A 380 15.12 -23.47 -21.44
N THR A 381 16.37 -23.83 -21.18
CA THR A 381 16.86 -24.55 -19.98
C THR A 381 16.73 -23.73 -18.70
N ASN A 382 15.81 -22.76 -18.68
CA ASN A 382 15.63 -21.81 -17.60
C ASN A 382 14.85 -22.47 -16.45
N TRP A 383 15.25 -22.21 -15.21
CA TRP A 383 14.57 -22.72 -14.01
C TRP A 383 13.08 -22.38 -13.99
N ASP A 384 12.71 -21.20 -14.50
CA ASP A 384 11.31 -20.80 -14.60
C ASP A 384 10.51 -21.69 -15.56
N TYR A 385 11.10 -22.18 -16.65
CA TYR A 385 10.44 -23.11 -17.58
C TYR A 385 10.23 -24.49 -16.96
N ILE A 386 11.23 -24.98 -16.20
CA ILE A 386 11.14 -26.26 -15.50
C ILE A 386 10.00 -26.21 -14.46
N LEU A 387 9.95 -25.12 -13.67
CA LEU A 387 8.89 -24.90 -12.69
C LEU A 387 7.51 -24.79 -13.35
N ASP A 388 7.40 -24.08 -14.48
CA ASP A 388 6.13 -23.99 -15.22
C ASP A 388 5.66 -25.36 -15.69
N HIS A 389 6.57 -26.20 -16.21
CA HIS A 389 6.24 -27.55 -16.65
C HIS A 389 5.84 -28.48 -15.50
N GLU A 390 6.49 -28.37 -14.34
CA GLU A 390 6.16 -29.15 -13.14
C GLU A 390 4.74 -28.85 -12.66
N VAL A 391 4.40 -27.57 -12.57
CA VAL A 391 3.07 -27.11 -12.14
C VAL A 391 1.98 -27.56 -13.10
N ILE A 392 2.23 -27.50 -14.41
CA ILE A 392 1.27 -27.97 -15.41
C ILE A 392 1.13 -29.49 -15.37
N LYS A 393 2.20 -30.22 -15.10
CA LYS A 393 2.16 -31.68 -14.96
C LYS A 393 1.27 -32.07 -13.78
N GLU A 394 1.38 -31.37 -12.65
CA GLU A 394 0.52 -31.56 -11.49
C GLU A 394 -0.95 -31.24 -11.81
N LEU A 395 -1.22 -30.17 -12.58
CA LEU A 395 -2.57 -29.85 -13.04
C LEU A 395 -3.20 -30.93 -13.92
N LYS A 396 -2.40 -31.58 -14.78
CA LYS A 396 -2.84 -32.63 -15.69
C LYS A 396 -3.09 -33.97 -14.99
N ASP A 397 -2.71 -34.12 -13.72
CA ASP A 397 -2.91 -35.35 -12.96
C ASP A 397 -4.41 -35.56 -12.65
N PRO A 398 -5.05 -36.60 -13.22
CA PRO A 398 -6.48 -36.85 -13.07
C PRO A 398 -6.88 -37.29 -11.65
N GLU A 399 -5.94 -37.73 -10.80
CA GLU A 399 -6.25 -38.16 -9.43
C GLU A 399 -6.45 -36.95 -8.49
N SER A 400 -5.65 -35.89 -8.66
CA SER A 400 -5.63 -34.72 -7.76
C SER A 400 -6.55 -33.58 -8.19
N ASN A 401 -6.94 -33.52 -9.48
CA ASN A 401 -7.56 -32.35 -10.10
C ASN A 401 -8.82 -32.66 -10.92
N LYS A 402 -9.67 -33.58 -10.46
CA LYS A 402 -10.95 -33.94 -11.13
C LYS A 402 -11.91 -32.75 -11.38
N ASN A 403 -11.74 -31.65 -10.65
CA ASN A 403 -12.62 -30.47 -10.71
C ASN A 403 -12.02 -29.29 -11.48
N ILE A 404 -10.89 -29.47 -12.17
CA ILE A 404 -10.24 -28.40 -12.95
C ILE A 404 -10.33 -28.74 -14.44
N ALA A 405 -11.00 -27.89 -15.22
CA ALA A 405 -10.97 -27.98 -16.68
C ALA A 405 -9.66 -27.37 -17.21
N TYR A 406 -8.89 -28.12 -17.98
CA TYR A 406 -7.64 -27.63 -18.56
C TYR A 406 -7.74 -27.53 -20.08
N THR A 407 -7.33 -26.41 -20.67
CA THR A 407 -7.37 -26.19 -22.13
C THR A 407 -6.11 -25.45 -22.59
N GLU A 408 -5.54 -25.89 -23.71
CA GLU A 408 -4.39 -25.23 -24.34
C GLU A 408 -4.86 -24.49 -25.61
N ARG A 409 -4.37 -23.26 -25.81
CA ARG A 409 -4.60 -22.49 -27.04
C ARG A 409 -3.25 -21.98 -27.56
N ILE A 410 -2.94 -22.31 -28.80
CA ILE A 410 -1.75 -21.82 -29.49
C ILE A 410 -2.11 -20.51 -30.16
N LEU A 411 -1.36 -19.45 -29.88
CA LEU A 411 -1.58 -18.10 -30.39
C LEU A 411 -0.30 -17.58 -31.05
N THR A 412 -0.44 -16.89 -32.17
CA THR A 412 0.69 -16.44 -32.99
C THR A 412 1.04 -14.98 -32.79
N GLY A 413 0.11 -14.14 -32.31
CA GLY A 413 0.38 -12.72 -32.07
C GLY A 413 -0.61 -11.98 -31.15
N GLY A 414 -0.26 -10.75 -30.77
CA GLY A 414 -1.03 -9.90 -29.86
C GLY A 414 -2.53 -9.70 -30.20
N PRO A 415 -2.92 -9.47 -31.47
CA PRO A 415 -4.33 -9.35 -31.84
C PRO A 415 -5.16 -10.60 -31.53
N GLU A 416 -4.60 -11.79 -31.78
CA GLU A 416 -5.26 -13.07 -31.49
C GLU A 416 -5.42 -13.29 -29.99
N VAL A 417 -4.44 -12.86 -29.19
CA VAL A 417 -4.55 -12.85 -27.72
C VAL A 417 -5.69 -11.93 -27.29
N ALA A 418 -5.75 -10.69 -27.80
CA ALA A 418 -6.77 -9.74 -27.42
C ALA A 418 -8.19 -10.25 -27.77
N THR A 419 -8.38 -10.83 -28.95
CA THR A 419 -9.67 -11.43 -29.33
C THR A 419 -10.02 -12.64 -28.47
N THR A 420 -9.05 -13.51 -28.19
CA THR A 420 -9.25 -14.70 -27.36
C THR A 420 -9.64 -14.31 -25.93
N VAL A 421 -8.90 -13.40 -25.31
CA VAL A 421 -9.14 -12.93 -23.95
C VAL A 421 -10.51 -12.25 -23.84
N ARG A 422 -10.92 -11.48 -24.85
CA ARG A 422 -12.26 -10.86 -24.90
C ARG A 422 -13.38 -11.90 -24.97
N LEU A 423 -13.24 -12.95 -25.78
CA LEU A 423 -14.23 -14.03 -25.85
C LEU A 423 -14.35 -14.76 -24.51
N LEU A 424 -13.20 -15.09 -23.90
CA LEU A 424 -13.18 -15.74 -22.57
C LEU A 424 -13.84 -14.88 -21.49
N SER A 425 -13.76 -13.55 -21.60
CA SER A 425 -14.40 -12.64 -20.64
C SER A 425 -15.94 -12.75 -20.61
N GLU A 426 -16.57 -13.34 -21.64
CA GLU A 426 -18.01 -13.55 -21.69
C GLU A 426 -18.43 -14.89 -21.05
N GLU A 427 -17.51 -15.86 -20.97
CA GLU A 427 -17.76 -17.22 -20.49
C GLU A 427 -17.61 -17.35 -18.96
N TYR A 428 -16.71 -16.56 -18.38
CA TYR A 428 -16.30 -16.68 -16.98
C TYR A 428 -16.76 -15.51 -16.11
N ASP A 429 -16.98 -15.78 -14.83
CA ASP A 429 -17.40 -14.76 -13.85
C ASP A 429 -16.19 -14.06 -13.20
N LEU A 430 -15.11 -14.82 -12.95
CA LEU A 430 -13.83 -14.29 -12.46
C LEU A 430 -12.68 -14.80 -13.33
N MET A 431 -11.82 -13.89 -13.78
CA MET A 431 -10.56 -14.23 -14.44
C MET A 431 -9.38 -13.87 -13.55
N VAL A 432 -8.48 -14.82 -13.32
CA VAL A 432 -7.25 -14.63 -12.55
C VAL A 432 -6.07 -14.68 -13.52
N VAL A 433 -5.24 -13.63 -13.51
CA VAL A 433 -4.14 -13.46 -14.46
C VAL A 433 -2.89 -12.99 -13.71
N GLY A 434 -1.71 -13.47 -14.09
CA GLY A 434 -0.47 -12.87 -13.62
C GLY A 434 -0.26 -11.48 -14.24
N ARG A 435 0.42 -10.59 -13.52
CA ARG A 435 0.74 -9.24 -14.00
C ARG A 435 1.85 -9.29 -15.06
N ASN A 436 2.93 -10.02 -14.78
CA ASN A 436 4.05 -10.19 -15.68
C ASN A 436 4.15 -11.64 -16.15
N HIS A 437 4.38 -11.82 -17.44
CA HIS A 437 4.51 -13.14 -18.05
C HIS A 437 5.97 -13.45 -18.35
N GLY A 438 6.30 -14.73 -18.40
CA GLY A 438 7.64 -15.23 -18.70
C GLY A 438 8.08 -14.94 -20.13
N MET A 439 9.35 -15.25 -20.42
CA MET A 439 10.00 -15.03 -21.72
C MET A 439 9.35 -15.83 -22.87
N SER A 440 8.60 -16.89 -22.57
CA SER A 440 7.83 -17.71 -23.51
C SER A 440 6.45 -17.13 -23.85
N SER A 441 6.24 -15.83 -23.60
CA SER A 441 4.97 -15.16 -23.87
C SER A 441 4.76 -14.94 -25.37
N PRO A 442 3.50 -14.88 -25.83
CA PRO A 442 3.17 -14.35 -27.15
C PRO A 442 3.76 -12.95 -27.36
N ASP A 443 3.97 -12.54 -28.61
CA ASP A 443 4.45 -11.18 -28.89
C ASP A 443 3.42 -10.13 -28.43
N PHE A 444 3.75 -9.46 -27.32
CA PHE A 444 2.97 -8.40 -26.71
C PHE A 444 3.43 -7.00 -27.11
N SER A 445 4.44 -6.84 -27.99
CA SER A 445 5.01 -5.54 -28.36
C SER A 445 3.94 -4.52 -28.76
N GLY A 446 3.05 -4.90 -29.68
CA GLY A 446 1.92 -4.05 -30.11
C GLY A 446 0.85 -3.83 -29.06
N LEU A 447 0.74 -4.66 -28.01
CA LEU A 447 -0.20 -4.45 -26.90
C LEU A 447 0.40 -3.59 -25.79
N LEU A 448 1.72 -3.67 -25.60
CA LEU A 448 2.46 -2.86 -24.63
C LEU A 448 2.42 -1.37 -24.98
N GLU A 449 2.48 -1.03 -26.27
CA GLU A 449 2.39 0.36 -26.75
C GLU A 449 1.03 1.02 -26.46
N TRP A 450 -0.03 0.23 -26.36
CA TRP A 450 -1.42 0.71 -26.20
C TRP A 450 -1.93 0.58 -24.76
N MET A 451 -1.07 0.24 -23.81
CA MET A 451 -1.46 -0.01 -22.42
C MET A 451 -1.79 1.29 -21.68
N GLU A 452 -2.98 1.35 -21.08
CA GLU A 452 -3.42 2.51 -20.29
C GLU A 452 -3.05 2.36 -18.79
N PHE A 453 -3.03 1.12 -18.29
CA PHE A 453 -2.83 0.76 -16.88
C PHE A 453 -1.63 -0.18 -16.68
N PRO A 454 -0.39 0.34 -16.65
CA PRO A 454 0.81 -0.47 -16.44
C PRO A 454 0.84 -1.23 -15.11
N GLU A 455 0.08 -0.78 -14.11
CA GLU A 455 -0.10 -1.50 -12.86
C GLU A 455 -0.86 -2.83 -13.00
N LEU A 456 -1.61 -3.05 -14.08
CA LEU A 456 -2.43 -4.26 -14.31
C LEU A 456 -1.75 -5.29 -15.24
N GLY A 457 -0.69 -4.90 -15.96
CA GLY A 457 -0.06 -5.76 -16.96
C GLY A 457 -0.90 -5.91 -18.23
N VAL A 458 -0.34 -6.56 -19.26
CA VAL A 458 -0.94 -6.61 -20.63
C VAL A 458 -2.34 -7.21 -20.63
N ILE A 459 -2.50 -8.41 -20.05
CA ILE A 459 -3.79 -9.11 -20.04
C ILE A 459 -4.78 -8.46 -19.07
N GLY A 460 -4.30 -8.00 -17.91
CA GLY A 460 -5.12 -7.30 -16.93
C GLY A 460 -5.67 -5.98 -17.49
N ASP A 461 -4.86 -5.22 -18.22
CA ASP A 461 -5.24 -3.99 -18.91
C ASP A 461 -6.34 -4.25 -19.95
N LEU A 462 -6.16 -5.26 -20.82
CA LEU A 462 -7.16 -5.68 -21.82
C LEU A 462 -8.52 -6.02 -21.20
N LEU A 463 -8.52 -6.66 -20.04
CA LEU A 463 -9.74 -7.00 -19.30
C LEU A 463 -10.30 -5.83 -18.47
N ALA A 464 -9.52 -4.76 -18.26
CA ALA A 464 -9.92 -3.56 -17.53
C ALA A 464 -10.31 -2.37 -18.44
N VAL A 465 -10.26 -2.53 -19.77
CA VAL A 465 -10.62 -1.48 -20.76
C VAL A 465 -12.11 -1.08 -20.69
N ARG A 466 -12.39 0.22 -20.79
CA ARG A 466 -13.76 0.78 -20.70
C ARG A 466 -14.77 0.15 -21.67
N ASP A 467 -14.32 -0.19 -22.88
CA ASP A 467 -15.17 -0.68 -23.97
C ASP A 467 -15.50 -2.18 -23.91
N LEU A 468 -14.92 -2.91 -22.97
CA LEU A 468 -15.24 -4.33 -22.80
C LEU A 468 -16.68 -4.46 -22.27
N ARG A 469 -17.54 -5.14 -23.04
CA ARG A 469 -18.98 -5.28 -22.76
C ARG A 469 -19.32 -6.38 -21.75
N SER A 470 -18.33 -7.11 -21.25
CA SER A 470 -18.56 -8.17 -20.27
C SER A 470 -18.54 -7.63 -18.84
N SER A 471 -19.30 -8.26 -17.97
CA SER A 471 -19.35 -7.94 -16.54
C SER A 471 -18.30 -8.67 -15.71
N VAL A 472 -17.31 -9.32 -16.35
CA VAL A 472 -16.29 -10.18 -15.71
C VAL A 472 -15.50 -9.43 -14.62
N SER A 473 -15.23 -10.12 -13.53
CA SER A 473 -14.29 -9.61 -12.51
C SER A 473 -12.90 -10.16 -12.79
N VAL A 474 -11.87 -9.37 -12.54
CA VAL A 474 -10.48 -9.70 -12.87
C VAL A 474 -9.64 -9.55 -11.62
N LEU A 475 -8.84 -10.57 -11.30
CA LEU A 475 -7.81 -10.51 -10.29
C LEU A 475 -6.44 -10.58 -10.96
N ILE A 476 -5.70 -9.48 -10.87
CA ILE A 476 -4.33 -9.40 -11.37
C ILE A 476 -3.40 -9.76 -10.22
N VAL A 477 -2.63 -10.83 -10.36
CA VAL A 477 -1.73 -11.35 -9.33
C VAL A 477 -0.29 -10.99 -9.67
N GLN A 478 0.45 -10.49 -8.68
CA GLN A 478 1.89 -10.33 -8.77
C GLN A 478 2.54 -11.09 -7.60
N GLN A 479 3.48 -11.97 -7.92
CA GLN A 479 4.32 -12.61 -6.92
C GLN A 479 5.30 -11.58 -6.33
N ARG A 480 5.66 -11.73 -5.05
CA ARG A 480 6.64 -10.85 -4.38
C ARG A 480 7.90 -10.69 -5.25
N HIS A 481 8.26 -9.43 -5.55
CA HIS A 481 9.49 -9.10 -6.25
C HIS A 481 10.72 -9.54 -5.43
N GLN A 482 11.64 -10.25 -6.07
CA GLN A 482 12.98 -10.50 -5.53
C GLN A 482 13.82 -9.28 -5.87
N ALA A 483 14.02 -8.38 -4.91
CA ALA A 483 15.02 -7.31 -5.00
C ALA A 483 16.38 -7.84 -4.57
#